data_AF-A0A1Y1V9A7-F1
#
_entry.id   AF-A0A1Y1V9A7-F1
#
_cell.length_a   1.000
_cell.length_b   1.000
_cell.length_c   1.000
_cell.angle_alpha   90.00
_cell.angle_beta   90.00
_cell.angle_gamma   90.00
#
_symmetry.space_group_name_H-M   'P 1'
#
loop_
_entity.id
_entity.type
_entity.pdbx_description
1 polymer ?
#
loop_
_entity_poly.entity_id
_entity_poly.type
_entity_poly.pdbx_seq_one_letter_code
_entity_poly.pdbx_strand_id
1 'polypeptide(L)'
;MNGYNQLVLSINKCNVKELKSFIYENKTILKGLNNKSFDILIYVIEINAPLNIIKVILHEYKNVNFEIKGNRIPLFLALQKNNFALADLLIKNNADINYNDSYGNNILIYLYFNKYLN
;
A
#
# COMPACT_ATOMS: atom_id res chain seq x y z
N MET A 1 -19.45 7.45 13.83
CA MET A 1 -18.11 7.09 13.34
C MET A 1 -18.20 6.88 11.84
N ASN A 2 -17.41 7.58 11.03
CA ASN A 2 -17.40 7.34 9.57
C ASN A 2 -16.64 6.04 9.25
N GLY A 3 -16.88 5.46 8.06
CA GLY A 3 -16.25 4.19 7.65
C GLY A 3 -14.71 4.24 7.65
N TYR A 4 -14.12 5.43 7.42
CA TYR A 4 -12.68 5.66 7.54
C TYR A 4 -12.15 5.37 8.95
N ASN A 5 -12.77 5.92 10.00
CA ASN A 5 -12.31 5.73 11.38
C ASN A 5 -12.43 4.26 11.83
N GLN A 6 -13.47 3.54 11.39
CA GLN A 6 -13.62 2.12 11.74
C GLN A 6 -12.59 1.24 11.03
N LEU A 7 -12.25 1.55 9.78
CA LEU A 7 -11.22 0.85 9.02
C LEU A 7 -9.83 1.03 9.64
N VAL A 8 -9.46 2.26 9.99
CA VAL A 8 -8.19 2.53 10.66
C VAL A 8 -8.11 1.82 12.02
N LEU A 9 -9.21 1.77 12.78
CA LEU A 9 -9.26 1.05 14.05
C LEU A 9 -9.08 -0.47 13.90
N SER A 10 -9.69 -1.09 12.87
CA SER A 10 -9.55 -2.53 12.65
C SER A 10 -8.14 -2.90 12.18
N ILE A 11 -7.50 -2.05 11.37
CA ILE A 11 -6.10 -2.18 10.97
C ILE A 11 -5.18 -2.09 12.20
N ASN A 12 -5.35 -1.06 13.04
CA ASN A 12 -4.51 -0.86 14.22
C ASN A 12 -4.66 -1.98 15.25
N LYS A 13 -5.84 -2.59 15.36
CA LYS A 13 -6.09 -3.75 16.23
C LYS A 13 -5.55 -5.07 15.65
N CYS A 14 -5.05 -5.09 14.42
CA CYS A 14 -4.53 -6.27 13.71
C CYS A 14 -5.49 -7.48 13.67
N ASN A 15 -6.80 -7.26 13.81
CA ASN A 15 -7.78 -8.34 13.79
C ASN A 15 -8.20 -8.65 12.35
N VAL A 16 -7.55 -9.64 11.73
CA VAL A 16 -7.81 -10.06 10.34
C VAL A 16 -9.27 -10.45 10.12
N LYS A 17 -9.94 -11.05 11.11
CA LYS A 17 -11.34 -11.48 11.00
C LYS A 17 -12.26 -10.26 10.92
N GLU A 18 -12.08 -9.30 11.83
CA GLU A 18 -12.83 -8.04 11.81
C GLU A 18 -12.53 -7.24 10.55
N LEU A 19 -11.27 -7.20 10.09
CA LEU A 19 -10.91 -6.52 8.85
C LEU A 19 -11.60 -7.16 7.65
N LYS A 20 -11.60 -8.50 7.53
CA LYS A 20 -12.29 -9.20 6.44
C LYS A 20 -13.80 -8.95 6.47
N SER A 21 -14.43 -9.03 7.63
CA SER A 21 -15.85 -8.71 7.80
C SER A 21 -16.15 -7.27 7.40
N PHE A 22 -15.32 -6.31 7.84
CA PHE A 22 -15.48 -4.90 7.49
C PHE A 22 -15.32 -4.69 5.97
N ILE A 23 -14.29 -5.23 5.34
CA ILE A 23 -14.04 -5.13 3.89
C ILE A 23 -15.20 -5.75 3.10
N TYR A 24 -15.72 -6.90 3.55
CA TYR A 24 -16.85 -7.56 2.91
C TYR A 24 -18.12 -6.70 2.99
N GLU A 25 -18.45 -6.19 4.17
CA GLU A 25 -19.64 -5.36 4.41
C GLU A 25 -19.54 -3.98 3.77
N ASN A 26 -18.32 -3.44 3.62
CA ASN A 26 -18.06 -2.07 3.20
C ASN A 26 -17.23 -1.97 1.91
N LYS A 27 -17.31 -2.99 1.04
CA LYS A 27 -16.53 -3.08 -0.20
C LYS A 27 -16.65 -1.84 -1.10
N THR A 28 -17.82 -1.24 -1.12
CA THR A 28 -18.11 0.02 -1.84
C THR A 28 -17.46 1.24 -1.20
N ILE A 29 -17.28 1.25 0.13
CA ILE A 29 -16.65 2.35 0.87
C ILE A 29 -15.15 2.40 0.59
N LEU A 30 -14.46 1.25 0.54
CA LEU A 30 -13.01 1.20 0.28
C LEU A 30 -12.62 1.93 -1.00
N LYS A 31 -13.37 1.69 -2.08
CA LYS A 31 -13.13 2.36 -3.37
C LYS A 31 -13.34 3.88 -3.31
N GLY A 32 -14.23 4.35 -2.44
CA GLY A 32 -14.47 5.78 -2.22
C GLY A 32 -13.48 6.45 -1.26
N LEU A 33 -12.69 5.68 -0.50
CA LEU A 33 -11.66 6.23 0.39
C LEU A 33 -10.40 6.63 -0.38
N ASN A 34 -10.03 5.84 -1.38
CA ASN A 34 -8.81 6.07 -2.16
C ASN A 34 -8.94 7.31 -3.04
N ASN A 35 -7.95 8.19 -2.97
CA ASN A 35 -7.88 9.43 -3.73
C ASN A 35 -6.40 9.84 -3.91
N LYS A 36 -6.16 10.96 -4.60
CA LYS A 36 -4.79 11.45 -4.89
C LYS A 36 -3.93 11.70 -3.64
N SER A 37 -4.52 11.89 -2.46
CA SER A 37 -3.80 12.18 -1.21
C SER A 37 -3.74 10.98 -0.26
N PHE A 38 -4.63 10.00 -0.40
CA PHE A 38 -4.74 8.86 0.51
C PHE A 38 -5.10 7.59 -0.28
N ASP A 39 -4.41 6.50 0.02
CA ASP A 39 -4.74 5.17 -0.48
C ASP A 39 -4.52 4.15 0.64
N ILE A 40 -5.45 3.22 0.82
CA ILE A 40 -5.37 2.26 1.93
C ILE A 40 -4.15 1.35 1.83
N LEU A 41 -3.76 0.91 0.63
CA LEU A 41 -2.57 0.07 0.45
C LEU A 41 -1.32 0.85 0.87
N ILE A 42 -1.22 2.12 0.46
CA ILE A 42 -0.11 3.00 0.89
C ILE A 42 -0.10 3.15 2.41
N TYR A 43 -1.25 3.44 3.03
CA TYR A 43 -1.35 3.63 4.47
C TYR A 43 -0.87 2.41 5.26
N VAL A 44 -1.32 1.20 4.90
CA VAL A 44 -0.91 -0.03 5.61
C VAL A 44 0.57 -0.36 5.43
N ILE A 45 1.17 0.03 4.30
CA ILE A 45 2.62 -0.07 4.09
C ILE A 45 3.37 0.93 4.98
N GLU A 46 2.91 2.19 5.03
CA GLU A 46 3.53 3.25 5.84
C GLU A 46 3.62 2.89 7.33
N ILE A 47 2.53 2.35 7.89
CA ILE A 47 2.46 1.93 9.31
C ILE A 47 3.10 0.56 9.59
N ASN A 48 3.73 -0.09 8.59
CA ASN A 48 4.28 -1.44 8.70
C ASN A 48 3.26 -2.49 9.16
N ALA A 49 2.05 -2.47 8.60
CA ALA A 49 1.03 -3.45 8.94
C ALA A 49 1.52 -4.89 8.65
N PRO A 50 1.05 -5.88 9.42
CA PRO A 50 1.39 -7.28 9.18
C PRO A 50 1.06 -7.73 7.75
N LEU A 51 1.90 -8.59 7.15
CA LEU A 51 1.74 -9.04 5.76
C LEU A 51 0.39 -9.73 5.50
N ASN A 52 -0.22 -10.38 6.50
CA ASN A 52 -1.56 -10.96 6.36
C ASN A 52 -2.66 -9.90 6.15
N ILE A 53 -2.55 -8.73 6.78
CA ILE A 53 -3.43 -7.57 6.57
C ILE A 53 -3.23 -7.02 5.16
N ILE A 54 -1.98 -6.81 4.76
CA ILE A 54 -1.64 -6.30 3.43
C ILE A 54 -2.15 -7.26 2.34
N LYS A 55 -2.01 -8.58 2.53
CA LYS A 55 -2.57 -9.60 1.61
C LYS A 55 -4.08 -9.46 1.42
N VAL A 56 -4.83 -9.26 2.51
CA VAL A 56 -6.28 -9.06 2.44
C VAL A 56 -6.62 -7.80 1.64
N ILE A 57 -5.89 -6.71 1.84
CA ILE A 57 -6.11 -5.46 1.12
C ILE A 57 -5.76 -5.61 -0.37
N LEU A 58 -4.66 -6.29 -0.70
CA LEU A 58 -4.22 -6.51 -2.08
C LEU A 58 -5.25 -7.27 -2.93
N HIS A 59 -6.07 -8.13 -2.34
CA HIS A 59 -7.17 -8.80 -3.07
C HIS A 59 -8.19 -7.83 -3.67
N GLU A 60 -8.27 -6.60 -3.16
CA GLU A 60 -9.17 -5.57 -3.68
C GLU A 60 -8.53 -4.73 -4.81
N TYR A 61 -7.24 -4.93 -5.10
CA TYR A 61 -6.48 -4.17 -6.10
C TYR A 61 -6.28 -5.00 -7.37
N LYS A 62 -6.69 -4.42 -8.52
CA LYS A 62 -6.38 -4.99 -9.85
C LYS A 62 -5.02 -4.52 -10.38
N ASN A 63 -4.54 -3.38 -9.90
CA ASN A 63 -3.27 -2.79 -10.27
C ASN A 63 -2.64 -2.17 -9.00
N VAL A 64 -1.34 -2.42 -8.81
CA VAL A 64 -0.54 -1.86 -7.72
C VAL A 64 0.55 -0.89 -8.21
N ASN A 65 0.61 -0.67 -9.53
CA ASN A 65 1.49 0.28 -10.19
C ASN A 65 0.80 1.64 -10.30
N PHE A 66 0.81 2.37 -9.19
CA PHE A 66 0.25 3.71 -9.12
C PHE A 66 1.07 4.57 -8.17
N GLU A 67 0.89 5.88 -8.33
CA GLU A 67 1.50 6.91 -7.50
C GLU A 67 0.41 7.79 -6.90
N ILE A 68 0.52 8.08 -5.60
CA ILE A 68 -0.26 9.13 -4.95
C ILE A 68 0.64 10.30 -4.56
N LYS A 69 0.04 11.45 -4.18
CA LYS A 69 0.75 12.67 -3.77
C LYS A 69 1.89 12.34 -2.80
N GLY A 70 3.03 13.00 -3.04
CA GLY A 70 4.26 12.80 -2.30
C GLY A 70 5.15 11.70 -2.85
N ASN A 71 4.99 11.32 -4.13
CA ASN A 71 5.78 10.28 -4.79
C ASN A 71 5.73 8.96 -4.00
N ARG A 72 4.50 8.56 -3.63
CA ARG A 72 4.24 7.37 -2.84
C ARG A 72 3.74 6.27 -3.77
N ILE A 73 4.62 5.32 -4.03
CA ILE A 73 4.42 4.18 -4.91
C ILE A 73 4.55 2.91 -4.05
N PRO A 74 3.61 1.94 -4.11
CA PRO A 74 3.61 0.81 -3.19
C PRO A 74 4.94 0.04 -3.14
N LEU A 75 5.50 -0.30 -4.31
CA LEU A 75 6.77 -1.04 -4.39
C LEU A 75 7.96 -0.21 -3.89
N PHE A 76 7.97 1.09 -4.17
CA PHE A 76 9.05 1.99 -3.76
C PHE A 76 9.09 2.12 -2.24
N LEU A 77 7.92 2.28 -1.61
CA LEU A 77 7.81 2.35 -0.15
C LEU A 77 8.25 1.05 0.54
N ALA A 78 7.92 -0.11 -0.03
CA ALA A 78 8.34 -1.40 0.50
C ALA A 78 9.87 -1.53 0.52
N LEU A 79 10.52 -1.13 -0.57
CA LEU A 79 11.99 -1.18 -0.72
C LEU A 79 12.70 -0.12 0.11
N GLN A 80 12.18 1.11 0.16
CA GLN A 80 12.64 2.17 1.07
C GLN A 80 12.67 1.69 2.53
N LYS A 81 11.71 0.87 2.93
CA LYS A 81 11.62 0.30 4.28
C LYS A 81 12.47 -0.96 4.48
N ASN A 82 13.26 -1.36 3.49
CA ASN A 82 13.99 -2.65 3.46
C ASN A 82 13.08 -3.86 3.73
N ASN A 83 11.78 -3.75 3.41
CA ASN A 83 10.81 -4.81 3.63
C ASN A 83 10.73 -5.68 2.38
N PHE A 84 11.76 -6.50 2.16
CA PHE A 84 11.87 -7.35 0.98
C PHE A 84 10.74 -8.38 0.88
N ALA A 85 10.24 -8.89 2.02
CA ALA A 85 9.10 -9.80 2.03
C ALA A 85 7.80 -9.13 1.52
N LEU A 86 7.61 -7.84 1.81
CA LEU A 86 6.52 -7.05 1.24
C LEU A 86 6.77 -6.75 -0.24
N ALA A 87 8.00 -6.41 -0.63
CA ALA A 87 8.34 -6.17 -2.03
C ALA A 87 8.05 -7.41 -2.89
N ASP A 88 8.47 -8.60 -2.44
CA ASP A 88 8.16 -9.88 -3.08
C ASP A 88 6.66 -10.12 -3.20
N LEU A 89 5.90 -9.78 -2.15
CA LEU A 89 4.45 -9.90 -2.17
C LEU A 89 3.82 -8.97 -3.22
N LEU A 90 4.28 -7.73 -3.32
CA LEU A 90 3.80 -6.76 -4.32
C LEU A 90 4.15 -7.22 -5.74
N ILE A 91 5.37 -7.71 -5.98
CA ILE A 91 5.81 -8.26 -7.27
C ILE A 91 4.95 -9.47 -7.67
N LYS A 92 4.66 -10.37 -6.73
CA LYS A 92 3.71 -11.49 -6.95
C LYS A 92 2.29 -11.03 -7.28
N ASN A 93 1.94 -9.79 -6.93
CA ASN A 93 0.68 -9.14 -7.29
C ASN A 93 0.85 -8.16 -8.47
N ASN A 94 1.79 -8.46 -9.38
CA ASN A 94 2.05 -7.73 -10.61
C ASN A 94 2.56 -6.29 -10.43
N ALA A 95 3.24 -6.00 -9.33
CA ALA A 95 4.03 -4.78 -9.23
C ALA A 95 5.17 -4.80 -10.25
N ASP A 96 5.27 -3.75 -11.04
CA ASP A 96 6.32 -3.55 -12.03
C ASP A 96 7.54 -2.91 -11.37
N ILE A 97 8.64 -3.66 -11.33
CA ILE A 97 9.93 -3.18 -10.81
C ILE A 97 10.52 -2.05 -11.66
N ASN A 98 10.08 -1.92 -12.91
CA ASN A 98 10.49 -0.87 -13.85
C ASN A 98 9.49 0.31 -13.90
N TYR A 99 8.50 0.35 -13.01
CA TYR A 99 7.58 1.49 -12.92
C TYR A 99 8.36 2.79 -12.69
N ASN A 100 8.02 3.81 -13.47
CA ASN A 100 8.56 5.15 -13.31
C ASN A 100 7.57 6.03 -12.58
N ASP A 101 8.07 6.83 -11.63
CA ASP A 101 7.27 7.89 -11.00
C ASP A 101 6.89 8.99 -12.01
N SER A 102 6.09 9.94 -11.56
CA SER A 102 5.64 11.10 -12.34
C SER A 102 6.77 12.05 -12.79
N TYR A 103 7.97 11.89 -12.24
CA TYR A 103 9.17 12.62 -12.63
C TYR A 103 10.07 11.82 -13.60
N GLY A 104 9.69 10.59 -13.94
CA GLY A 104 10.47 9.70 -14.80
C GLY A 104 11.57 8.92 -14.07
N ASN A 105 11.59 8.91 -12.73
CA ASN A 105 12.55 8.15 -11.95
C ASN A 105 12.06 6.71 -11.77
N ASN A 106 12.93 5.75 -12.07
CA ASN A 106 12.74 4.36 -11.67
C ASN A 106 13.10 4.16 -10.18
N ILE A 107 12.91 2.94 -9.68
CA ILE A 107 13.20 2.59 -8.29
C ILE A 107 14.64 2.90 -7.86
N LEU A 108 15.64 2.68 -8.73
CA LEU A 108 17.05 2.92 -8.39
C LEU A 108 17.32 4.42 -8.20
N ILE A 109 16.84 5.24 -9.12
CA ILE A 109 16.98 6.69 -9.06
C ILE A 109 16.24 7.24 -7.83
N TYR A 110 15.04 6.74 -7.56
CA TYR A 110 14.27 7.09 -6.37
C TYR A 110 15.04 6.79 -5.08
N LEU A 111 15.54 5.57 -4.91
CA LEU A 111 16.27 5.17 -3.69
C LEU A 111 17.58 5.94 -3.54
N TYR A 112 18.28 6.24 -4.64
CA TYR A 112 19.50 7.05 -4.63
C TYR A 112 19.24 8.47 -4.12
N PHE A 113 18.31 9.21 -4.72
CA PHE A 113 18.04 10.60 -4.33
C PHE A 113 17.50 10.73 -2.90
N ASN A 114 16.75 9.73 -2.43
CA ASN A 114 16.25 9.70 -1.07
C ASN A 114 17.25 9.11 -0.06
N LYS A 115 18.48 8.78 -0.48
CA LYS A 115 19.56 8.25 0.37
C LYS A 115 19.21 6.94 1.07
N TYR A 116 18.49 6.06 0.37
CA TYR A 116 18.19 4.69 0.82
C TYR A 116 19.14 3.65 0.24
N LEU A 117 19.99 4.03 -0.73
CA LEU A 117 21.14 3.24 -1.17
C LEU A 117 22.36 3.64 -0.34
N ASN A 118 23.06 2.65 0.23
CA ASN A 118 24.34 2.82 0.93
C ASN A 118 25.51 2.73 -0.05
#